data_AF-A0A7X9C2S7-F1
#
_entry.id   AF-A0A7X9C2S7-F1
#
_cell.length_a   1.000
_cell.length_b   1.000
_cell.length_c   1.000
_cell.angle_alpha   90.00
_cell.angle_beta   90.00
_cell.angle_gamma   90.00
#
_symmetry.space_group_name_H-M   'P 1'
#
loop_
_entity.id
_entity.type
_entity.pdbx_description
1 polymer ?
#
loop_
_entity_poly.entity_id
_entity_poly.type
_entity_poly.pdbx_seq_one_letter_code
_entity_poly.pdbx_strand_id
1 'polypeptide(L)'
;KFLLGDKFTTSDIRLFPTLIRFEHVYYGHFKCNIKHLTDFENVWRYTREIYNMPGISDTVDFYHIQHHYYGSHPTINPNGIIPAGPAISLDI
;
A
#
# COMPACT_ATOMS: atom_id res chain seq x y z
N LYS A 1 -6.64 16.68 4.47
CA LYS A 1 -6.24 17.45 3.25
C LYS A 1 -5.57 16.49 2.29
N PHE A 2 -5.78 16.70 1.00
CA PHE A 2 -5.12 15.97 -0.08
C PHE A 2 -3.75 16.57 -0.40
N LEU A 3 -3.02 15.98 -1.35
CA LEU A 3 -1.65 16.40 -1.68
C LEU A 3 -1.54 17.88 -2.06
N LEU A 4 -2.53 18.40 -2.80
CA LEU A 4 -2.51 19.75 -3.35
C LEU A 4 -3.53 20.69 -2.66
N GLY A 5 -3.95 20.36 -1.45
CA GLY A 5 -4.89 21.16 -0.66
C GLY A 5 -6.21 20.43 -0.39
N ASP A 6 -7.33 21.12 -0.57
CA ASP A 6 -8.65 20.61 -0.12
C ASP A 6 -9.40 19.84 -1.22
N LYS A 7 -8.86 19.78 -2.44
CA LYS A 7 -9.46 19.04 -3.56
C LYS A 7 -8.68 17.77 -3.87
N PHE A 8 -9.42 16.69 -4.10
CA PHE A 8 -8.86 15.44 -4.60
C PHE A 8 -8.46 15.62 -6.06
N THR A 9 -7.27 15.15 -6.44
CA THR A 9 -6.69 15.35 -7.77
C THR A 9 -6.10 14.05 -8.33
N THR A 10 -5.72 14.08 -9.60
CA THR A 10 -4.98 12.97 -10.23
C THR A 10 -3.65 12.66 -9.55
N SER A 11 -3.04 13.62 -8.84
CA SER A 11 -1.84 13.36 -8.04
C SER A 11 -2.13 12.37 -6.91
N ASP A 12 -3.30 12.48 -6.28
CA ASP A 12 -3.73 11.58 -5.20
C ASP A 12 -3.99 10.17 -5.73
N ILE A 13 -4.69 10.08 -6.87
CA ILE A 13 -4.92 8.82 -7.60
C ILE A 13 -3.60 8.13 -7.94
N ARG A 14 -2.56 8.88 -8.33
CA ARG A 14 -1.25 8.32 -8.69
C ARG A 14 -0.45 7.87 -7.48
N LEU A 15 -0.57 8.58 -6.35
CA LEU A 15 0.18 8.25 -5.14
C LEU A 15 -0.43 7.05 -4.41
N PHE A 16 -1.76 7.00 -4.28
CA PHE A 16 -2.47 6.00 -3.49
C PHE A 16 -2.08 4.54 -3.80
N PRO A 17 -1.98 4.10 -5.07
CA PRO A 17 -1.55 2.75 -5.43
C PRO A 17 -0.18 2.37 -4.83
N THR A 18 0.74 3.34 -4.73
CA THR A 18 2.05 3.11 -4.12
C THR A 18 1.92 2.95 -2.61
N LEU A 19 1.13 3.81 -1.95
CA LEU A 19 0.96 3.78 -0.49
C LEU A 19 0.25 2.51 -0.02
N ILE A 20 -0.85 2.13 -0.65
CA ILE A 20 -1.65 0.96 -0.23
C ILE A 20 -0.88 -0.36 -0.34
N ARG A 21 0.12 -0.43 -1.23
CA ARG A 21 1.01 -1.59 -1.42
C ARG A 21 2.23 -1.58 -0.49
N PHE A 22 2.51 -0.46 0.19
CA PHE A 22 3.79 -0.25 0.86
C PHE A 22 4.05 -1.26 1.98
N GLU A 23 3.12 -1.37 2.93
CA GLU A 23 3.24 -2.30 4.07
C GLU A 23 3.26 -3.77 3.63
N HIS A 24 2.38 -4.13 2.69
CA HIS A 24 2.20 -5.52 2.24
C HIS A 24 3.30 -6.03 1.32
N VAL A 25 4.05 -5.12 0.66
CA VAL A 25 5.05 -5.49 -0.35
C VAL A 25 6.34 -4.70 -0.19
N TYR A 26 6.32 -3.37 -0.37
CA TYR A 26 7.56 -2.60 -0.57
C TYR A 26 8.47 -2.59 0.66
N TYR A 27 7.87 -2.55 1.85
CA TYR A 27 8.60 -2.62 3.11
C TYR A 27 9.49 -3.87 3.16
N GLY A 28 8.91 -5.05 2.91
CA GLY A 28 9.65 -6.32 2.92
C GLY A 28 10.38 -6.63 1.62
N HIS A 29 9.64 -6.78 0.52
CA HIS A 29 10.13 -7.24 -0.78
C HIS A 29 11.22 -6.34 -1.36
N PHE A 30 10.99 -5.03 -1.33
CA PHE A 30 11.90 -4.03 -1.87
C PHE A 30 12.86 -3.44 -0.84
N LYS A 31 12.78 -3.88 0.42
CA LYS A 31 13.66 -3.40 1.51
C LYS A 31 13.52 -1.90 1.74
N CYS A 32 12.36 -1.32 1.47
CA CYS A 32 12.03 0.07 1.80
C CYS A 32 11.68 0.17 3.30
N ASN A 33 12.57 -0.28 4.18
CA ASN A 33 12.25 -0.65 5.56
C ASN A 33 12.89 0.25 6.62
N ILE A 34 13.23 1.50 6.29
CA ILE A 34 13.71 2.46 7.28
C ILE A 34 12.62 2.78 8.31
N LYS A 35 11.36 2.86 7.86
CA LYS A 35 10.20 3.20 8.69
C LYS A 35 8.92 2.67 8.05
N HIS A 36 7.95 2.23 8.86
CA HIS A 36 6.64 1.82 8.35
C HIS A 36 5.85 3.04 7.87
N LEU A 37 5.03 2.86 6.83
CA LEU A 37 4.03 3.83 6.39
C LEU A 37 3.09 4.22 7.54
N THR A 38 2.72 3.25 8.38
CA THR A 38 1.82 3.44 9.53
C THR A 38 2.39 4.41 10.57
N ASP A 39 3.71 4.56 10.62
CA ASP A 39 4.40 5.49 11.53
C ASP A 39 4.43 6.94 11.01
N PHE A 40 3.91 7.20 9.81
CA PHE A 40 3.71 8.54 9.26
C PHE A 40 2.25 8.93 9.37
N GLU A 41 1.85 9.48 10.53
CA GLU A 41 0.46 9.79 10.87
C GLU A 41 -0.35 10.43 9.73
N ASN A 42 0.17 11.48 9.11
CA ASN A 42 -0.52 12.18 8.02
C ASN A 42 -0.67 11.34 6.75
N VAL A 43 0.34 10.54 6.41
CA VAL A 43 0.35 9.69 5.21
C VAL A 43 -0.53 8.46 5.44
N TRP A 44 -0.51 7.91 6.65
CA TRP A 44 -1.36 6.78 7.02
C TRP A 44 -2.83 7.17 7.07
N ARG A 45 -3.16 8.30 7.72
CA ARG A 45 -4.52 8.88 7.67
C ARG A 45 -4.95 9.10 6.22
N TYR A 46 -4.12 9.75 5.41
CA TYR A 46 -4.41 10.00 3.99
C TYR A 46 -4.67 8.72 3.18
N THR A 47 -3.86 7.68 3.39
CA THR A 47 -4.02 6.39 2.70
C THR A 47 -5.35 5.74 3.06
N ARG A 48 -5.71 5.72 4.34
CA ARG A 48 -6.99 5.17 4.82
C ARG A 48 -8.17 6.01 4.33
N GLU A 49 -8.10 7.33 4.39
CA GLU A 49 -9.15 8.23 3.89
C GLU A 49 -9.49 7.94 2.42
N ILE A 50 -8.48 7.73 1.56
CA ILE A 50 -8.70 7.37 0.14
C ILE A 50 -9.25 5.95 0.00
N TYR A 51 -8.70 4.97 0.74
CA TYR A 51 -9.17 3.58 0.69
C TYR A 51 -10.67 3.47 1.01
N ASN A 52 -11.16 4.29 1.95
CA ASN A 52 -12.56 4.29 2.41
C ASN A 52 -13.48 5.23 1.59
N MET A 53 -13.00 5.83 0.49
CA MET A 53 -13.91 6.51 -0.44
C MET A 53 -14.82 5.50 -1.15
N PRO A 54 -16.06 5.87 -1.50
CA PRO A 54 -17.00 4.95 -2.14
C PRO A 54 -16.41 4.25 -3.37
N GLY A 55 -16.40 2.91 -3.34
CA GLY A 55 -15.93 2.04 -4.43
C GLY A 55 -14.42 1.88 -4.56
N ILE A 56 -13.59 2.55 -3.75
CA ILE A 56 -12.12 2.41 -3.85
C ILE A 56 -11.64 1.08 -3.27
N SER A 57 -12.15 0.66 -2.12
CA SER A 57 -11.79 -0.62 -1.49
C SER A 57 -11.99 -1.81 -2.43
N ASP A 58 -13.04 -1.78 -3.25
CA ASP A 58 -13.37 -2.82 -4.22
C ASP A 58 -12.32 -2.97 -5.34
N THR A 59 -11.46 -1.96 -5.52
CA THR A 59 -10.37 -1.98 -6.50
C THR A 59 -9.06 -2.56 -5.95
N VAL A 60 -9.00 -2.84 -4.65
CA VAL A 60 -7.77 -3.28 -3.97
C VAL A 60 -7.85 -4.75 -3.60
N ASP A 61 -7.18 -5.58 -4.39
CA ASP A 61 -7.00 -7.00 -4.12
C ASP A 61 -5.60 -7.27 -3.55
N PHE A 62 -5.51 -7.43 -2.22
CA PHE A 62 -4.25 -7.73 -1.54
C PHE A 62 -3.68 -9.10 -1.89
N TYR A 63 -4.55 -10.09 -2.15
CA TYR A 63 -4.10 -11.41 -2.59
C TYR A 63 -3.36 -11.28 -3.92
N HIS A 64 -3.97 -10.63 -4.91
CA HIS A 64 -3.35 -10.42 -6.22
C HIS A 64 -2.08 -9.58 -6.13
N ILE A 65 -2.09 -8.51 -5.33
CA ILE A 65 -0.91 -7.66 -5.09
C ILE A 65 0.25 -8.50 -4.55
N GLN A 66 0.08 -9.21 -3.43
CA GLN A 66 1.17 -9.94 -2.79
C GLN A 66 1.67 -11.09 -3.69
N HIS A 67 0.77 -11.86 -4.29
CA HIS A 67 1.14 -12.99 -5.15
C HIS A 67 1.91 -12.54 -6.40
N HIS A 68 1.53 -11.41 -6.99
CA HIS A 68 2.26 -10.85 -8.12
C HIS A 68 3.71 -10.51 -7.72
N TYR A 69 3.90 -9.66 -6.70
CA TYR A 69 5.25 -9.18 -6.36
C TYR A 69 6.16 -10.29 -5.83
N TYR A 70 5.68 -11.09 -4.87
CA TYR A 70 6.52 -12.13 -4.25
C TYR A 70 6.71 -13.34 -5.16
N GLY A 71 5.75 -13.67 -6.02
CA GLY A 71 5.82 -14.82 -6.92
C GLY A 71 6.49 -14.55 -8.27
N SER A 72 6.47 -13.30 -8.77
CA SER A 72 6.94 -12.98 -10.13
C SER A 72 8.37 -12.43 -10.19
N HIS A 73 9.02 -12.17 -9.05
CA HIS A 73 10.37 -11.58 -8.98
C HIS A 73 11.42 -12.56 -8.43
N PRO A 74 11.80 -13.63 -9.16
CA PRO A 74 12.73 -14.65 -8.66
C PRO A 74 14.15 -14.11 -8.41
N THR A 75 14.52 -12.99 -9.02
CA THR A 75 15.81 -12.31 -8.77
C THR A 75 15.86 -11.63 -7.39
N ILE A 76 14.69 -11.33 -6.81
CA ILE A 76 14.57 -10.67 -5.50
C ILE A 76 14.12 -11.68 -4.43
N ASN A 77 13.18 -12.57 -4.77
CA ASN A 77 12.62 -13.59 -3.89
C ASN A 77 12.68 -14.99 -4.57
N PRO A 78 13.85 -15.65 -4.57
CA PRO A 78 14.05 -16.90 -5.31
C PRO A 78 13.12 -18.04 -4.88
N ASN A 79 12.71 -18.06 -3.61
CA ASN A 79 11.86 -19.12 -3.07
C ASN A 79 10.36 -18.86 -3.30
N GLY A 80 9.99 -17.69 -3.84
CA GLY A 80 8.58 -17.34 -4.08
C GLY A 80 7.71 -17.27 -2.83
N ILE A 81 8.30 -17.21 -1.63
CA ILE A 81 7.56 -17.20 -0.36
C ILE A 81 6.77 -15.89 -0.28
N ILE A 82 5.47 -16.02 -0.01
CA ILE A 82 4.54 -14.92 0.20
C ILE A 82 4.35 -14.74 1.71
N PRO A 83 4.79 -13.61 2.29
CA PRO A 83 4.62 -13.35 3.72
C PRO A 83 3.16 -13.29 4.14
N ALA A 84 2.84 -13.78 5.33
CA ALA A 84 1.48 -13.74 5.89
C ALA A 84 1.08 -12.36 6.45
N GLY A 85 2.05 -11.50 6.76
CA GLY A 85 1.83 -10.16 7.31
C GLY A 85 1.93 -9.05 6.26
N PRO A 86 1.77 -7.79 6.69
CA PRO A 86 1.51 -7.35 8.07
C PRO A 86 0.00 -7.34 8.41
N ALA A 87 -0.32 -7.47 9.70
CA ALA A 87 -1.68 -7.30 10.20
C ALA A 87 -1.96 -5.82 10.45
N ILE A 88 -2.59 -5.14 9.50
CA ILE A 88 -2.96 -3.73 9.58
C ILE A 88 -4.46 -3.53 9.34
N SER A 89 -5.09 -2.60 10.06
CA SER A 89 -6.49 -2.21 9.84
C SER A 89 -6.54 -0.95 8.98
N LEU A 90 -7.33 -0.99 7.92
CA LEU A 90 -7.58 0.14 7.01
C LEU A 90 -8.87 0.90 7.34
N ASP A 91 -9.62 0.41 8.31
CA ASP A 91 -10.86 1.02 8.75
C ASP A 91 -10.58 2.35 9.47
N ILE A 92 -11.57 3.26 9.43
CA ILE A 92 -11.53 4.59 10.07
C ILE A 92 -12.65 4.67 11.10
#